data_AF-A0A7J8MMC1-F1
#
_entry.id   AF-A0A7J8MMC1-F1
#
_cell.length_a   1.000
_cell.length_b   1.000
_cell.length_c   1.000
_cell.angle_alpha   90.00
_cell.angle_beta   90.00
_cell.angle_gamma   90.00
#
_symmetry.space_group_name_H-M   'P 1'
#
loop_
_entity.id
_entity.type
_entity.pdbx_description
1 polymer ?
#
loop_
_entity_poly.entity_id
_entity_poly.type
_entity_poly.pdbx_seq_one_letter_code
_entity_poly.pdbx_strand_id
1 'polypeptide(L)'
;MHRHQHLLPIFVALCAAFALIDEVDGEYLIGVGSYDMTGPAAGVNMMGYANIDQNTAGIHFRLRARTFIVAESSQGARFAFVNLDAGMASQLVTIKVLQRLKTRFGDLYTQENLAISGTHTHAGPAGYLQYVVYSVTSLGFINQTFDAIVTAIEQSIIQAHNNLKPGSILFNTGDVENAGINRSPSAYLFNPPEERARYTTNVDTTMTLLQLLDSASNRSIGAFSWFATHGTSMSRENRLISGDNKGAAARFFEDWFTFSNNSLSTRNTKFSTIENISTLRNKAQKIKATGGKPCGKTTSQGFKVRKNDGSRFVGAFCQSNVGDVTPNVLGAFCTDTGKPCDFNHSSCNGNDQLCVGRGPGYPDEILSTKIIGERQFEKAMELFSSATNPLSGKIDYRHAYINFTSIEVQLNESTVVKTCPAAVGAGFAAGTTDGPGVFGFQQGDTEVCTWQL
;
A
#
# COMPACT_ATOMS: atom_id res chain seq x y z
N MET A 1 86.03 -24.24 18.25
CA MET A 1 85.15 -23.31 19.01
C MET A 1 84.20 -22.66 18.02
N HIS A 2 82.92 -22.58 18.40
CA HIS A 2 81.78 -21.82 17.85
C HIS A 2 82.06 -20.83 16.69
N ARG A 3 81.18 -20.64 15.69
CA ARG A 3 79.74 -20.34 15.83
C ARG A 3 79.08 -20.34 14.45
N HIS A 4 77.78 -20.63 14.45
CA HIS A 4 76.85 -20.77 13.34
C HIS A 4 76.78 -19.58 12.35
N GLN A 5 76.63 -19.90 11.06
CA GLN A 5 75.97 -19.06 10.05
C GLN A 5 74.77 -19.83 9.46
N HIS A 6 73.65 -19.13 9.38
CA HIS A 6 72.32 -19.66 9.08
C HIS A 6 72.11 -20.01 7.60
N LEU A 7 71.49 -21.18 7.39
CA LEU A 7 70.86 -21.60 6.13
C LEU A 7 69.52 -20.87 5.96
N LEU A 8 69.27 -20.38 4.74
CA LEU A 8 67.92 -20.13 4.22
C LEU A 8 67.66 -21.16 3.12
N PRO A 9 66.47 -21.81 3.11
CA PRO A 9 65.63 -21.65 1.94
C PRO A 9 64.12 -21.55 2.25
N ILE A 10 63.52 -20.56 1.60
CA ILE A 10 62.22 -20.51 0.93
C ILE A 10 61.27 -21.70 1.20
N PHE A 11 60.17 -21.43 1.92
CA PHE A 11 58.93 -22.19 1.82
C PHE A 11 57.79 -21.23 1.44
N VAL A 12 57.24 -21.40 0.25
CA VAL A 12 56.00 -20.76 -0.21
C VAL A 12 54.84 -21.57 0.38
N ALA A 13 54.13 -21.00 1.35
CA ALA A 13 52.87 -21.56 1.84
C ALA A 13 51.71 -20.94 1.06
N LEU A 14 51.10 -21.73 0.18
CA LEU A 14 49.80 -21.43 -0.44
C LEU A 14 48.72 -21.63 0.65
N CYS A 15 48.35 -20.57 1.36
CA CYS A 15 47.12 -20.56 2.15
C CYS A 15 45.96 -20.19 1.23
N ALA A 16 45.32 -21.19 0.65
CA ALA A 16 43.98 -21.03 0.10
C ALA A 16 43.03 -20.74 1.27
N ALA A 17 42.72 -19.45 1.48
CA ALA A 17 41.60 -19.05 2.30
C ALA A 17 40.32 -19.45 1.55
N PHE A 18 39.83 -20.65 1.81
CA PHE A 18 38.43 -20.95 1.58
C PHE A 18 37.63 -20.01 2.49
N ALA A 19 37.18 -18.89 1.94
CA ALA A 19 36.02 -18.22 2.47
C ALA A 19 34.88 -19.24 2.36
N LEU A 20 34.51 -19.84 3.49
CA LEU A 20 33.23 -20.50 3.65
C LEU A 20 32.18 -19.42 3.39
N ILE A 21 31.74 -19.32 2.14
CA ILE A 21 30.43 -18.79 1.84
C ILE A 21 29.51 -19.82 2.47
N ASP A 22 29.03 -19.55 3.68
CA ASP A 22 27.83 -20.21 4.18
C ASP A 22 26.72 -19.86 3.17
N GLU A 23 26.57 -20.73 2.18
CA GLU A 23 25.36 -20.84 1.38
C GLU A 23 24.27 -21.17 2.41
N VAL A 24 23.51 -20.15 2.81
CA VAL A 24 22.31 -20.36 3.63
C VAL A 24 21.30 -21.01 2.70
N ASP A 25 21.44 -22.33 2.55
CA ASP A 25 20.45 -23.21 1.93
C ASP A 25 19.30 -23.50 2.92
N GLY A 26 19.01 -22.52 3.79
CA GLY A 26 18.15 -22.63 4.95
C GLY A 26 16.77 -22.04 4.68
N GLU A 27 15.74 -22.85 4.87
CA GLU A 27 14.35 -22.40 4.86
C GLU A 27 14.15 -21.22 5.83
N TYR A 28 13.54 -20.13 5.35
CA TYR A 28 13.18 -19.02 6.20
C TYR A 28 12.08 -19.43 7.17
N LEU A 29 12.02 -18.79 8.33
CA LEU A 29 10.78 -18.74 9.10
C LEU A 29 9.90 -17.62 8.56
N ILE A 30 8.70 -17.98 8.11
CA ILE A 30 7.74 -17.06 7.52
C ILE A 30 6.46 -17.03 8.35
N GLY A 31 5.98 -15.82 8.61
CA GLY A 31 4.78 -15.55 9.38
C GLY A 31 3.92 -14.49 8.70
N VAL A 32 2.61 -14.63 8.81
CA VAL A 32 1.63 -13.70 8.20
C VAL A 32 0.52 -13.35 9.18
N GLY A 33 0.03 -12.11 9.14
CA GLY A 33 -1.01 -11.65 10.06
C GLY A 33 -1.91 -10.60 9.44
N SER A 34 -3.18 -10.55 9.85
CA SER A 34 -4.13 -9.56 9.36
C SER A 34 -5.12 -9.15 10.46
N TYR A 35 -5.19 -7.84 10.72
CA TYR A 35 -6.05 -7.27 11.75
C TYR A 35 -6.90 -6.13 11.21
N ASP A 36 -8.07 -5.92 11.81
CA ASP A 36 -8.96 -4.80 11.45
C ASP A 36 -8.43 -3.50 12.03
N MET A 37 -8.27 -2.49 11.18
CA MET A 37 -7.79 -1.15 11.57
C MET A 37 -8.82 -0.05 11.31
N THR A 38 -10.08 -0.43 11.10
CA THR A 38 -11.15 0.52 10.79
C THR A 38 -11.41 1.46 11.98
N GLY A 39 -11.14 2.76 11.78
CA GLY A 39 -11.42 3.81 12.74
C GLY A 39 -12.91 4.25 12.78
N PRO A 40 -13.21 5.44 13.31
CA PRO A 40 -14.57 5.95 13.43
C PRO A 40 -15.29 6.11 12.09
N ALA A 41 -16.43 5.44 11.95
CA ALA A 41 -17.22 5.39 10.72
C ALA A 41 -18.19 6.56 10.51
N ALA A 42 -18.25 7.50 11.45
CA ALA A 42 -19.11 8.67 11.37
C ALA A 42 -18.43 9.90 11.99
N GLY A 43 -18.57 11.05 11.34
CA GLY A 43 -18.23 12.37 11.91
C GLY A 43 -16.73 12.67 12.03
N VAL A 44 -15.87 11.89 11.38
CA VAL A 44 -14.42 12.15 11.32
C VAL A 44 -14.02 12.44 9.89
N ASN A 45 -13.22 13.48 9.67
CA ASN A 45 -12.73 13.85 8.34
C ASN A 45 -11.90 12.70 7.73
N MET A 46 -11.96 12.56 6.40
CA MET A 46 -11.23 11.53 5.67
C MET A 46 -9.85 12.03 5.24
N MET A 47 -8.85 11.15 5.33
CA MET A 47 -7.46 11.49 5.03
C MET A 47 -7.17 11.29 3.54
N GLY A 48 -6.75 12.34 2.86
CA GLY A 48 -6.25 12.26 1.48
C GLY A 48 -6.52 13.54 0.70
N TYR A 49 -7.79 13.82 0.42
CA TYR A 49 -8.23 14.92 -0.44
C TYR A 49 -8.15 16.33 0.17
N ALA A 50 -7.75 16.45 1.44
CA ALA A 50 -7.72 17.71 2.17
C ALA A 50 -9.05 18.50 2.10
N ASN A 51 -10.17 17.80 1.98
CA ASN A 51 -11.51 18.37 1.91
C ASN A 51 -12.16 18.37 3.30
N ILE A 52 -12.37 19.56 3.88
CA ILE A 52 -12.95 19.73 5.22
C ILE A 52 -14.37 19.15 5.34
N ASP A 53 -15.11 19.09 4.23
CA ASP A 53 -16.49 18.59 4.18
C ASP A 53 -16.58 17.07 3.97
N GLN A 54 -15.45 16.40 3.77
CA GLN A 54 -15.39 14.95 3.54
C GLN A 54 -15.30 14.19 4.88
N ASN A 55 -16.42 14.13 5.58
CA ASN A 55 -16.53 13.39 6.83
C ASN A 55 -17.08 11.99 6.60
N THR A 56 -16.54 10.99 7.32
CA THR A 56 -17.05 9.62 7.31
C THR A 56 -18.54 9.61 7.68
N ALA A 57 -19.31 8.81 6.95
CA ALA A 57 -20.76 8.64 7.12
C ALA A 57 -21.19 7.18 6.89
N GLY A 58 -20.26 6.24 6.95
CA GLY A 58 -20.51 4.82 6.77
C GLY A 58 -19.26 4.03 6.41
N ILE A 59 -19.45 2.76 6.08
CA ILE A 59 -18.39 1.84 5.68
C ILE A 59 -18.83 1.14 4.40
N HIS A 60 -18.02 1.24 3.34
CA HIS A 60 -18.13 0.41 2.15
C HIS A 60 -17.56 -0.99 2.47
N PHE A 61 -16.28 -1.04 2.86
CA PHE A 61 -15.67 -2.22 3.46
C PHE A 61 -14.55 -1.83 4.44
N ARG A 62 -14.22 -2.76 5.35
CA ARG A 62 -13.28 -2.51 6.45
C ARG A 62 -11.82 -2.41 5.98
N LEU A 63 -11.04 -1.64 6.71
CA LEU A 63 -9.61 -1.43 6.50
C LEU A 63 -8.79 -2.48 7.27
N ARG A 64 -7.68 -2.94 6.70
CA ARG A 64 -6.80 -3.94 7.33
C ARG A 64 -5.36 -3.48 7.44
N ALA A 65 -4.71 -3.91 8.52
CA ALA A 65 -3.26 -4.00 8.61
C ALA A 65 -2.85 -5.44 8.29
N ARG A 66 -1.97 -5.62 7.30
CA ARG A 66 -1.48 -6.91 6.81
C ARG A 66 0.03 -6.99 7.01
N THR A 67 0.47 -7.97 7.80
CA THR A 67 1.88 -8.14 8.19
C THR A 67 2.47 -9.40 7.58
N PHE A 68 3.71 -9.28 7.12
CA PHE A 68 4.55 -10.37 6.63
C PHE A 68 5.88 -10.31 7.38
N ILE A 69 6.29 -11.42 7.98
CA ILE A 69 7.56 -11.55 8.70
C ILE A 69 8.37 -12.65 8.04
N VAL A 70 9.64 -12.35 7.76
CA VAL A 70 10.63 -13.32 7.31
C VAL A 70 11.78 -13.28 8.31
N ALA A 71 12.26 -14.44 8.76
CA ALA A 71 13.37 -14.55 9.69
C ALA A 71 14.29 -15.72 9.31
N GLU A 72 15.60 -15.57 9.54
CA GLU A 72 16.57 -16.64 9.31
C GLU A 72 16.46 -17.75 10.37
N SER A 73 16.02 -17.42 11.59
CA SER A 73 15.74 -18.37 12.67
C SER A 73 14.92 -17.70 13.77
N SER A 74 14.58 -18.45 14.83
CA SER A 74 13.78 -17.95 15.96
C SER A 74 14.41 -16.76 16.69
N GLN A 75 15.74 -16.60 16.62
CA GLN A 75 16.51 -15.49 17.19
C GLN A 75 17.42 -14.79 16.15
N GLY A 76 17.36 -15.22 14.88
CA GLY A 76 18.18 -14.67 13.80
C GLY A 76 17.65 -13.35 13.26
N ALA A 77 18.36 -12.82 12.24
CA ALA A 77 17.94 -11.65 11.51
C ALA A 77 16.51 -11.86 10.99
N ARG A 78 15.70 -10.81 11.08
CA ARG A 78 14.31 -10.83 10.66
C ARG A 78 13.89 -9.48 10.15
N PHE A 79 12.87 -9.45 9.31
CA PHE A 79 12.24 -8.24 8.83
C PHE A 79 10.71 -8.39 8.92
N ALA A 80 10.05 -7.35 9.44
CA ALA A 80 8.60 -7.25 9.47
C ALA A 80 8.13 -6.14 8.53
N PHE A 81 7.34 -6.51 7.54
CA PHE A 81 6.70 -5.57 6.62
C PHE A 81 5.19 -5.52 6.89
N VAL A 82 4.66 -4.32 7.10
CA VAL A 82 3.25 -4.08 7.40
C VAL A 82 2.65 -3.16 6.34
N ASN A 83 1.64 -3.64 5.62
CA ASN A 83 0.87 -2.87 4.66
C ASN A 83 -0.50 -2.49 5.25
N LEU A 84 -0.84 -1.21 5.24
CA LEU A 84 -2.05 -0.64 5.83
C LEU A 84 -3.00 -0.18 4.73
N ASP A 85 -4.28 -0.54 4.79
CA ASP A 85 -5.34 0.15 4.02
C ASP A 85 -5.59 1.59 4.53
N ALA A 86 -4.55 2.44 4.51
CA ALA A 86 -4.54 3.82 5.01
C ALA A 86 -3.87 4.74 4.00
N GLY A 87 -4.13 6.05 4.13
CA GLY A 87 -3.55 7.04 3.24
C GLY A 87 -2.02 7.15 3.36
N MET A 88 -1.46 7.17 4.56
CA MET A 88 -0.01 7.20 4.76
C MET A 88 0.40 6.36 5.97
N ALA A 89 1.67 5.97 6.03
CA ALA A 89 2.30 5.62 7.30
C ALA A 89 2.54 6.90 8.15
N SER A 90 2.72 6.74 9.46
CA SER A 90 2.87 7.85 10.39
C SER A 90 4.07 7.64 11.29
N GLN A 91 4.95 8.64 11.42
CA GLN A 91 6.09 8.56 12.33
C GLN A 91 5.65 8.29 13.78
N LEU A 92 4.58 8.96 14.24
CA LEU A 92 4.03 8.75 15.58
C LEU A 92 3.51 7.33 15.76
N VAL A 93 2.83 6.80 14.73
CA VAL A 93 2.35 5.40 14.74
C VAL A 93 3.54 4.46 14.85
N THR A 94 4.60 4.65 14.06
CA THR A 94 5.82 3.82 14.14
C THR A 94 6.46 3.87 15.52
N ILE A 95 6.66 5.07 16.09
CA ILE A 95 7.20 5.25 17.44
C ILE A 95 6.36 4.49 18.46
N LYS A 96 5.03 4.64 18.40
CA LYS A 96 4.12 4.01 19.36
C LYS A 96 4.08 2.49 19.21
N VAL A 97 4.08 1.98 17.99
CA VAL A 97 4.13 0.54 17.70
C VAL A 97 5.43 -0.06 18.24
N LEU A 98 6.58 0.54 17.95
CA LEU A 98 7.88 0.08 18.47
C LEU A 98 7.92 0.09 20.00
N GLN A 99 7.36 1.12 20.65
CA GLN A 99 7.22 1.15 22.11
C GLN A 99 6.42 -0.05 22.64
N ARG A 100 5.29 -0.41 22.00
CA ARG A 100 4.45 -1.54 22.42
C ARG A 100 5.12 -2.88 22.13
N LEU A 101 5.76 -3.04 20.98
CA LEU A 101 6.50 -4.24 20.62
C LEU A 101 7.69 -4.47 21.55
N LYS A 102 8.41 -3.41 21.94
CA LYS A 102 9.53 -3.53 22.88
C LYS A 102 9.13 -4.12 24.22
N THR A 103 7.99 -3.71 24.77
CA THR A 103 7.45 -4.28 26.01
C THR A 103 7.15 -5.78 25.90
N ARG A 104 6.85 -6.28 24.70
CA ARG A 104 6.43 -7.67 24.46
C ARG A 104 7.57 -8.58 23.98
N PHE A 105 8.41 -8.08 23.09
CA PHE A 105 9.41 -8.85 22.36
C PHE A 105 10.85 -8.36 22.61
N GLY A 106 11.06 -7.41 23.52
CA GLY A 106 12.38 -6.80 23.75
C GLY A 106 12.88 -6.09 22.49
N ASP A 107 14.16 -6.28 22.15
CA ASP A 107 14.78 -5.63 20.99
C ASP A 107 14.64 -6.43 19.68
N LEU A 108 13.71 -7.38 19.62
CA LEU A 108 13.52 -8.24 18.45
C LEU A 108 12.95 -7.48 17.23
N TYR A 109 12.14 -6.45 17.49
CA TYR A 109 11.59 -5.55 16.48
C TYR A 109 12.02 -4.12 16.81
N THR A 110 12.80 -3.52 15.93
CA THR A 110 13.37 -2.18 16.06
C THR A 110 13.01 -1.33 14.86
N GLN A 111 13.42 -0.06 14.89
CA GLN A 111 13.32 0.84 13.74
C GLN A 111 14.07 0.36 12.49
N GLU A 112 15.03 -0.55 12.65
CA GLU A 112 15.86 -1.02 11.55
C GLU A 112 15.17 -2.13 10.75
N ASN A 113 14.33 -2.93 11.40
CA ASN A 113 13.77 -4.14 10.82
C ASN A 113 12.23 -4.21 10.79
N LEU A 114 11.56 -3.06 10.99
CA LEU A 114 10.13 -2.89 10.85
C LEU A 114 9.83 -1.79 9.83
N ALA A 115 9.17 -2.16 8.73
CA ALA A 115 8.66 -1.22 7.75
C ALA A 115 7.12 -1.21 7.76
N ILE A 116 6.55 0.00 7.81
CA ILE A 116 5.10 0.22 7.78
C ILE A 116 4.80 1.09 6.56
N SER A 117 3.91 0.61 5.68
CA SER A 117 3.53 1.28 4.43
C SER A 117 2.01 1.40 4.33
N GLY A 118 1.52 2.48 3.72
CA GLY A 118 0.10 2.67 3.42
C GLY A 118 -0.20 2.33 1.96
N THR A 119 -1.37 1.77 1.69
CA THR A 119 -1.90 1.60 0.32
C THR A 119 -2.23 2.92 -0.35
N HIS A 120 -2.17 4.04 0.38
CA HIS A 120 -2.54 5.35 -0.10
C HIS A 120 -4.01 5.44 -0.54
N THR A 121 -4.92 4.77 0.19
CA THR A 121 -6.36 5.03 0.09
C THR A 121 -6.69 6.42 0.64
N HIS A 122 -7.47 7.20 -0.11
CA HIS A 122 -8.00 8.49 0.31
C HIS A 122 -9.35 8.35 1.02
N ALA A 123 -9.80 7.10 1.26
CA ALA A 123 -11.10 6.79 1.83
C ALA A 123 -11.03 6.21 3.26
N GLY A 124 -10.01 6.58 4.05
CA GLY A 124 -9.87 6.23 5.46
C GLY A 124 -10.04 7.42 6.41
N PRO A 125 -10.42 7.20 7.69
CA PRO A 125 -10.52 8.29 8.66
C PRO A 125 -9.15 8.92 8.96
N ALA A 126 -9.12 10.24 9.17
CA ALA A 126 -7.92 11.03 9.45
C ALA A 126 -7.59 11.14 10.95
N GLY A 127 -6.66 12.05 11.29
CA GLY A 127 -6.33 12.41 12.67
C GLY A 127 -5.32 11.50 13.36
N TYR A 128 -4.43 10.83 12.62
CA TYR A 128 -3.41 9.92 13.17
C TYR A 128 -1.95 10.36 12.87
N LEU A 129 -1.78 11.56 12.29
CA LEU A 129 -0.48 12.15 11.94
C LEU A 129 -0.14 13.26 12.96
N GLN A 130 1.13 13.36 13.35
CA GLN A 130 1.56 14.27 14.44
C GLN A 130 1.82 15.72 13.98
N TYR A 131 2.08 15.93 12.70
CA TYR A 131 2.46 17.24 12.19
C TYR A 131 1.24 18.08 11.82
N VAL A 132 1.28 19.36 12.19
CA VAL A 132 0.15 20.31 12.07
C VAL A 132 -0.43 20.36 10.67
N VAL A 133 0.43 20.36 9.63
CA VAL A 133 0.00 20.42 8.22
C VAL A 133 -1.03 19.33 7.87
N TYR A 134 -0.89 18.13 8.46
CA TYR A 134 -1.81 17.01 8.22
C TYR A 134 -3.03 17.03 9.15
N SER A 135 -3.02 17.85 10.20
CA SER A 135 -4.12 17.99 11.17
C SER A 135 -5.11 19.10 10.82
N VAL A 136 -4.76 20.00 9.90
CA VAL A 136 -5.59 21.16 9.53
C VAL A 136 -6.98 20.71 9.09
N THR A 137 -7.06 19.78 8.14
CA THR A 137 -8.36 19.32 7.59
C THR A 137 -9.06 18.32 8.50
N SER A 138 -8.30 17.56 9.31
CA SER A 138 -8.87 16.66 10.31
C SER A 138 -9.34 17.36 11.59
N LEU A 139 -9.18 18.69 11.66
CA LEU A 139 -9.50 19.51 12.83
C LEU A 139 -8.81 19.02 14.11
N GLY A 140 -7.59 18.49 13.96
CA GLY A 140 -6.78 17.97 15.05
C GLY A 140 -6.60 16.45 15.05
N PHE A 141 -6.13 15.95 16.19
CA PHE A 141 -5.77 14.56 16.41
C PHE A 141 -6.95 13.75 16.94
N ILE A 142 -7.18 12.56 16.38
CA ILE A 142 -8.32 11.69 16.70
C ILE A 142 -7.79 10.39 17.32
N ASN A 143 -7.76 10.35 18.66
CA ASN A 143 -7.25 9.20 19.43
C ASN A 143 -7.86 7.87 18.98
N GLN A 144 -9.17 7.83 18.69
CA GLN A 144 -9.86 6.62 18.26
C GLN A 144 -9.30 6.05 16.95
N THR A 145 -8.99 6.91 15.98
CA THR A 145 -8.34 6.49 14.72
C THR A 145 -6.92 6.00 14.98
N PHE A 146 -6.15 6.79 15.73
CA PHE A 146 -4.77 6.46 16.06
C PHE A 146 -4.65 5.11 16.79
N ASP A 147 -5.44 4.92 17.85
CA ASP A 147 -5.42 3.69 18.65
C ASP A 147 -5.87 2.47 17.84
N ALA A 148 -6.84 2.62 16.94
CA ALA A 148 -7.27 1.55 16.04
C ALA A 148 -6.13 1.10 15.11
N ILE A 149 -5.41 2.06 14.50
CA ILE A 149 -4.27 1.77 13.62
C ILE A 149 -3.12 1.12 14.40
N VAL A 150 -2.68 1.74 15.51
CA VAL A 150 -1.56 1.22 16.34
C VAL A 150 -1.87 -0.19 16.84
N THR A 151 -3.10 -0.41 17.33
CA THR A 151 -3.51 -1.73 17.84
C THR A 151 -3.56 -2.76 16.72
N ALA A 152 -4.06 -2.41 15.54
CA ALA A 152 -4.11 -3.34 14.42
C ALA A 152 -2.72 -3.75 13.93
N ILE A 153 -1.77 -2.80 13.88
CA ILE A 153 -0.37 -3.09 13.53
C ILE A 153 0.23 -4.04 14.57
N GLU A 154 0.14 -3.71 15.85
CA GLU A 154 0.63 -4.56 16.94
C GLU A 154 0.03 -5.98 16.85
N GLN A 155 -1.29 -6.10 16.71
CA GLN A 155 -1.98 -7.39 16.69
C GLN A 155 -1.66 -8.20 15.43
N SER A 156 -1.54 -7.57 14.26
CA SER A 156 -1.14 -8.27 13.04
C SER A 156 0.31 -8.76 13.12
N ILE A 157 1.22 -8.00 13.74
CA ILE A 157 2.60 -8.46 14.03
C ILE A 157 2.59 -9.62 15.01
N ILE A 158 1.79 -9.57 16.08
CA ILE A 158 1.67 -10.68 17.03
C ILE A 158 1.15 -11.94 16.34
N GLN A 159 0.13 -11.81 15.45
CA GLN A 159 -0.38 -12.94 14.67
C GLN A 159 0.71 -13.53 13.77
N ALA A 160 1.42 -12.68 13.03
CA ALA A 160 2.50 -13.10 12.15
C ALA A 160 3.69 -13.71 12.91
N HIS A 161 4.02 -13.20 14.09
CA HIS A 161 5.08 -13.73 14.92
C HIS A 161 4.72 -15.13 15.45
N ASN A 162 3.50 -15.28 15.98
CA ASN A 162 3.06 -16.53 16.60
C ASN A 162 2.80 -17.66 15.60
N ASN A 163 2.77 -17.37 14.29
CA ASN A 163 2.60 -18.38 13.24
C ASN A 163 3.81 -18.54 12.32
N LEU A 164 4.98 -18.04 12.74
CA LEU A 164 6.26 -18.30 12.08
C LEU A 164 6.47 -19.80 11.88
N LYS A 165 6.75 -20.21 10.65
CA LYS A 165 7.00 -21.61 10.27
C LYS A 165 8.03 -21.69 9.14
N PRO A 166 8.75 -22.80 8.99
CA PRO A 166 9.66 -23.00 7.86
C PRO A 166 8.94 -22.82 6.53
N GLY A 167 9.57 -22.11 5.60
CA GLY A 167 8.97 -21.70 4.35
C GLY A 167 9.97 -21.13 3.35
N SER A 168 9.46 -20.90 2.14
CA SER A 168 10.22 -20.30 1.05
C SER A 168 9.46 -19.15 0.42
N ILE A 169 10.18 -18.30 -0.31
CA ILE A 169 9.62 -17.14 -0.99
C ILE A 169 9.86 -17.32 -2.48
N LEU A 170 8.81 -17.17 -3.27
CA LEU A 170 8.91 -17.06 -4.73
C LEU A 170 8.61 -15.63 -5.15
N PHE A 171 9.21 -15.17 -6.24
CA PHE A 171 8.90 -13.88 -6.83
C PHE A 171 8.57 -13.97 -8.32
N ASN A 172 7.75 -13.03 -8.78
CA ASN A 172 7.39 -12.89 -10.18
C ASN A 172 7.04 -11.43 -10.50
N THR A 173 7.15 -11.06 -11.77
CA THR A 173 6.89 -9.69 -12.25
C THR A 173 6.08 -9.70 -13.53
N GLY A 174 5.23 -8.70 -13.73
CA GLY A 174 4.52 -8.52 -15.00
C GLY A 174 3.69 -7.24 -15.03
N ASP A 175 3.37 -6.77 -16.23
CA ASP A 175 2.68 -5.49 -16.40
C ASP A 175 1.19 -5.57 -16.12
N VAL A 176 0.64 -4.58 -15.42
CA VAL A 176 -0.79 -4.37 -15.22
C VAL A 176 -1.29 -3.38 -16.26
N GLU A 177 -2.09 -3.87 -17.20
CA GLU A 177 -2.65 -3.00 -18.24
C GLU A 177 -3.80 -2.15 -17.69
N ASN A 178 -3.86 -0.89 -18.15
CA ASN A 178 -4.98 0.02 -17.92
C ASN A 178 -5.34 0.23 -16.43
N ALA A 179 -4.39 0.09 -15.49
CA ALA A 179 -4.64 0.31 -14.06
C ALA A 179 -4.12 1.66 -13.54
N GLY A 180 -3.56 2.49 -14.41
CA GLY A 180 -3.22 3.86 -14.12
C GLY A 180 -2.83 4.66 -15.37
N ILE A 181 -2.95 5.98 -15.29
CA ILE A 181 -2.40 6.94 -16.27
C ILE A 181 -1.65 8.06 -15.54
N ASN A 182 -0.78 8.79 -16.22
CA ASN A 182 -0.09 9.93 -15.63
C ASN A 182 -1.04 11.13 -15.51
N ARG A 183 -1.19 11.70 -14.30
CA ARG A 183 -2.04 12.88 -14.04
C ARG A 183 -1.31 14.22 -14.14
N SER A 184 0.01 14.20 -14.33
CA SER A 184 0.86 15.37 -14.57
C SER A 184 1.76 15.15 -15.80
N PRO A 185 1.21 14.78 -16.97
CA PRO A 185 1.99 14.40 -18.14
C PRO A 185 2.85 15.55 -18.66
N SER A 186 2.41 16.81 -18.53
CA SER A 186 3.21 18.00 -18.87
C SER A 186 4.49 18.08 -18.04
N ALA A 187 4.43 17.78 -16.73
CA ALA A 187 5.58 17.74 -15.84
C ALA A 187 6.57 16.64 -16.24
N TYR A 188 6.07 15.44 -16.60
CA TYR A 188 6.92 14.35 -17.09
C TYR A 188 7.72 14.75 -18.34
N LEU A 189 7.19 15.61 -19.23
CA LEU A 189 7.89 16.04 -20.44
C LEU A 189 9.13 16.92 -20.16
N PHE A 190 9.29 17.45 -18.94
CA PHE A 190 10.49 18.19 -18.54
C PHE A 190 11.69 17.27 -18.20
N ASN A 191 11.48 15.95 -18.05
CA ASN A 191 12.58 15.01 -17.94
C ASN A 191 13.41 14.98 -19.24
N PRO A 192 14.75 14.80 -19.17
CA PRO A 192 15.62 14.78 -20.33
C PRO A 192 15.11 13.82 -21.44
N PRO A 193 15.10 14.24 -22.72
CA PRO A 193 14.60 13.40 -23.82
C PRO A 193 15.28 12.03 -23.90
N GLU A 194 16.59 11.96 -23.66
CA GLU A 194 17.38 10.73 -23.64
C GLU A 194 17.02 9.79 -22.49
N GLU A 195 16.57 10.31 -21.35
CA GLU A 195 16.06 9.51 -20.25
C GLU A 195 14.69 8.94 -20.62
N ARG A 196 13.77 9.79 -21.09
CA ARG A 196 12.41 9.37 -21.46
C ARG A 196 12.42 8.32 -22.57
N ALA A 197 13.36 8.38 -23.51
CA ALA A 197 13.50 7.39 -24.58
C ALA A 197 13.85 5.97 -24.09
N ARG A 198 14.27 5.80 -22.83
CA ARG A 198 14.55 4.49 -22.20
C ARG A 198 13.29 3.77 -21.74
N TYR A 199 12.15 4.46 -21.69
CA TYR A 199 10.89 3.95 -21.17
C TYR A 199 9.82 4.02 -22.27
N THR A 200 8.94 3.03 -22.30
CA THR A 200 7.86 2.95 -23.30
C THR A 200 6.64 3.79 -22.91
N THR A 201 6.48 4.09 -21.63
CA THR A 201 5.34 4.80 -21.03
C THR A 201 5.83 5.85 -20.04
N ASN A 202 4.93 6.76 -19.64
CA ASN A 202 5.18 7.76 -18.59
C ASN A 202 4.58 7.34 -17.23
N VAL A 203 4.31 6.04 -17.07
CA VAL A 203 3.83 5.40 -15.84
C VAL A 203 4.48 4.03 -15.73
N ASP A 204 4.78 3.61 -14.51
CA ASP A 204 5.31 2.26 -14.26
C ASP A 204 4.16 1.24 -14.24
N THR A 205 4.14 0.37 -15.25
CA THR A 205 3.12 -0.67 -15.40
C THR A 205 3.47 -1.96 -14.66
N THR A 206 4.73 -2.15 -14.28
CA THR A 206 5.22 -3.41 -13.73
C THR A 206 4.73 -3.64 -12.30
N MET A 207 4.05 -4.76 -12.09
CA MET A 207 3.79 -5.32 -10.77
C MET A 207 4.88 -6.30 -10.39
N THR A 208 5.39 -6.19 -9.17
CA THR A 208 6.25 -7.21 -8.54
C THR A 208 5.45 -7.92 -7.46
N LEU A 209 5.45 -9.26 -7.46
CA LEU A 209 4.75 -10.08 -6.47
C LEU A 209 5.71 -11.01 -5.74
N LEU A 210 5.58 -11.08 -4.41
CA LEU A 210 6.19 -12.09 -3.57
C LEU A 210 5.12 -13.05 -3.07
N GLN A 211 5.36 -14.35 -3.25
CA GLN A 211 4.54 -15.44 -2.75
C GLN A 211 5.28 -16.16 -1.63
N LEU A 212 4.59 -16.40 -0.53
CA LEU A 212 5.13 -17.03 0.67
C LEU A 212 4.54 -18.42 0.81
N LEU A 213 5.40 -19.43 0.87
CA LEU A 213 5.06 -20.85 0.92
C LEU A 213 5.41 -21.43 2.29
N ASP A 214 4.52 -22.28 2.81
CA ASP A 214 4.80 -23.14 3.95
C ASP A 214 5.48 -24.42 3.47
N SER A 215 6.69 -24.69 3.95
CA SER A 215 7.46 -25.88 3.55
C SER A 215 6.78 -27.18 3.92
N ALA A 216 6.06 -27.24 5.05
CA ALA A 216 5.44 -28.47 5.52
C ALA A 216 4.26 -28.91 4.65
N SER A 217 3.46 -27.95 4.16
CA SER A 217 2.28 -28.23 3.35
C SER A 217 2.49 -27.98 1.85
N ASN A 218 3.59 -27.32 1.48
CA ASN A 218 3.83 -26.76 0.15
C ASN A 218 2.67 -25.89 -0.36
N ARG A 219 1.95 -25.23 0.57
CA ARG A 219 0.84 -24.33 0.26
C ARG A 219 1.23 -22.90 0.57
N SER A 220 0.69 -21.97 -0.20
CA SER A 220 0.90 -20.56 0.10
C SER A 220 0.14 -20.14 1.36
N ILE A 221 0.81 -19.36 2.19
CA ILE A 221 0.24 -18.75 3.40
C ILE A 221 -0.01 -17.25 3.23
N GLY A 222 0.57 -16.63 2.20
CA GLY A 222 0.33 -15.24 1.87
C GLY A 222 1.06 -14.83 0.62
N ALA A 223 0.69 -13.65 0.12
CA ALA A 223 1.41 -12.98 -0.94
C ALA A 223 1.17 -11.49 -0.87
N PHE A 224 2.12 -10.72 -1.38
CA PHE A 224 1.93 -9.29 -1.55
C PHE A 224 2.61 -8.78 -2.80
N SER A 225 2.03 -7.74 -3.37
CA SER A 225 2.52 -7.11 -4.60
C SER A 225 2.83 -5.63 -4.41
N TRP A 226 3.69 -5.09 -5.26
CA TRP A 226 3.91 -3.66 -5.44
C TRP A 226 3.49 -3.25 -6.84
N PHE A 227 2.72 -2.17 -6.94
CA PHE A 227 2.28 -1.59 -8.21
C PHE A 227 1.89 -0.11 -8.01
N ALA A 228 2.27 0.76 -8.93
CA ALA A 228 2.01 2.21 -8.84
C ALA A 228 0.60 2.56 -9.35
N THR A 229 -0.34 2.85 -8.44
CA THR A 229 -1.62 3.49 -8.78
C THR A 229 -2.25 4.10 -7.52
N HIS A 230 -2.69 5.36 -7.57
CA HIS A 230 -3.26 6.03 -6.39
C HIS A 230 -4.50 5.29 -5.88
N GLY A 231 -4.73 5.31 -4.56
CA GLY A 231 -5.99 4.86 -3.96
C GLY A 231 -7.05 5.98 -3.98
N THR A 232 -7.35 6.48 -5.19
CA THR A 232 -8.25 7.62 -5.47
C THR A 232 -9.35 7.25 -6.48
N SER A 233 -9.76 5.98 -6.52
CA SER A 233 -10.93 5.58 -7.33
C SER A 233 -12.25 6.00 -6.68
N MET A 234 -12.32 6.01 -5.35
CA MET A 234 -13.38 6.66 -4.57
C MET A 234 -13.08 8.15 -4.48
N SER A 235 -13.99 9.02 -4.92
CA SER A 235 -13.73 10.45 -5.08
C SER A 235 -13.72 11.23 -3.76
N ARG A 236 -13.43 12.53 -3.84
CA ARG A 236 -13.51 13.48 -2.71
C ARG A 236 -14.93 13.69 -2.17
N GLU A 237 -15.95 13.28 -2.92
CA GLU A 237 -17.37 13.31 -2.51
C GLU A 237 -17.78 12.07 -1.72
N ASN A 238 -17.02 10.97 -1.82
CA ASN A 238 -17.27 9.76 -1.06
C ASN A 238 -17.19 10.02 0.45
N ARG A 239 -18.12 9.43 1.20
CA ARG A 239 -18.16 9.47 2.67
C ARG A 239 -18.13 8.08 3.32
N LEU A 240 -17.94 7.02 2.54
CA LEU A 240 -17.86 5.65 3.03
C LEU A 240 -16.39 5.23 3.22
N ILE A 241 -16.07 4.66 4.40
CA ILE A 241 -14.74 4.09 4.62
C ILE A 241 -14.49 2.95 3.61
N SER A 242 -13.35 3.00 2.93
CA SER A 242 -12.96 2.08 1.87
C SER A 242 -11.43 1.93 1.81
N GLY A 243 -10.96 0.71 1.55
CA GLY A 243 -9.55 0.47 1.20
C GLY A 243 -9.22 0.85 -0.26
N ASP A 244 -10.17 1.44 -0.98
CA ASP A 244 -10.09 1.84 -2.39
C ASP A 244 -9.72 0.66 -3.31
N ASN A 245 -9.14 0.91 -4.47
CA ASN A 245 -8.85 -0.09 -5.48
C ASN A 245 -7.86 -1.17 -4.99
N LYS A 246 -6.82 -0.80 -4.22
CA LYS A 246 -5.85 -1.74 -3.64
C LYS A 246 -6.45 -2.59 -2.52
N GLY A 247 -7.29 -2.01 -1.67
CA GLY A 247 -8.03 -2.76 -0.66
C GLY A 247 -9.05 -3.71 -1.27
N ALA A 248 -9.69 -3.31 -2.38
CA ALA A 248 -10.56 -4.18 -3.16
C ALA A 248 -9.77 -5.33 -3.79
N ALA A 249 -8.63 -5.06 -4.43
CA ALA A 249 -7.74 -6.09 -4.99
C ALA A 249 -7.28 -7.09 -3.92
N ALA A 250 -6.85 -6.61 -2.75
CA ALA A 250 -6.47 -7.44 -1.61
C ALA A 250 -7.63 -8.34 -1.15
N ARG A 251 -8.83 -7.78 -1.08
CA ARG A 251 -10.03 -8.54 -0.72
C ARG A 251 -10.35 -9.62 -1.75
N PHE A 252 -10.32 -9.30 -3.05
CA PHE A 252 -10.54 -10.26 -4.13
C PHE A 252 -9.53 -11.39 -4.07
N PHE A 253 -8.26 -11.07 -3.82
CA PHE A 253 -7.19 -12.05 -3.73
C PHE A 253 -7.37 -13.01 -2.55
N GLU A 254 -7.68 -12.47 -1.36
CA GLU A 254 -7.96 -13.28 -0.18
C GLU A 254 -9.23 -14.14 -0.33
N ASP A 255 -10.28 -13.60 -0.96
CA ASP A 255 -11.52 -14.34 -1.25
C ASP A 255 -11.25 -15.46 -2.28
N TRP A 256 -10.58 -15.15 -3.39
CA TRP A 256 -10.20 -16.12 -4.43
C TRP A 256 -9.41 -17.30 -3.87
N PHE A 257 -8.39 -17.04 -3.05
CA PHE A 257 -7.59 -18.10 -2.45
C PHE A 257 -8.42 -19.00 -1.53
N THR A 258 -9.32 -18.41 -0.74
CA THR A 258 -10.22 -19.14 0.17
C THR A 258 -11.19 -20.04 -0.61
N PHE A 259 -11.81 -19.51 -1.69
CA PHE A 259 -12.75 -20.28 -2.50
C PHE A 259 -12.08 -21.43 -3.26
N SER A 260 -10.91 -21.18 -3.85
CA SER A 260 -10.15 -22.20 -4.59
C SER A 260 -9.75 -23.38 -3.69
N ASN A 261 -9.31 -23.12 -2.46
CA ASN A 261 -8.96 -24.19 -1.50
C ASN A 261 -10.15 -24.98 -0.97
N ASN A 262 -11.31 -24.33 -0.76
CA ASN A 262 -12.52 -25.05 -0.33
C ASN A 262 -13.06 -25.98 -1.43
N SER A 263 -12.87 -25.63 -2.71
CA SER A 263 -13.22 -26.53 -3.83
C SER A 263 -12.35 -27.79 -3.88
N LEU A 264 -11.10 -27.69 -3.40
CA LEU A 264 -10.18 -28.83 -3.29
C LEU A 264 -10.50 -29.74 -2.09
N SER A 265 -11.06 -29.18 -1.00
CA SER A 265 -11.50 -29.98 0.16
C SER A 265 -12.89 -30.62 0.00
N THR A 266 -13.67 -30.21 -1.01
CA THR A 266 -15.07 -30.67 -1.23
C THR A 266 -15.25 -31.60 -2.43
N ARG A 267 -14.22 -32.35 -2.85
CA ARG A 267 -14.37 -33.49 -3.80
C ARG A 267 -15.14 -34.70 -3.20
N ASN A 268 -16.15 -34.46 -2.36
CA ASN A 268 -17.13 -35.45 -1.94
C ASN A 268 -18.50 -34.85 -1.57
N THR A 269 -18.95 -33.83 -2.29
CA THR A 269 -20.37 -33.47 -2.29
C THR A 269 -20.86 -33.27 -3.71
N LYS A 270 -21.78 -34.15 -4.15
CA LYS A 270 -22.53 -34.00 -5.40
C LYS A 270 -23.07 -32.58 -5.50
N PHE A 271 -22.67 -31.86 -6.54
CA PHE A 271 -23.25 -30.59 -6.94
C PHE A 271 -24.76 -30.79 -7.18
N SER A 272 -25.60 -30.28 -6.27
CA SER A 272 -27.01 -30.05 -6.57
C SER A 272 -27.13 -28.67 -7.23
N THR A 273 -27.46 -28.68 -8.52
CA THR A 273 -28.19 -27.66 -9.29
C THR A 273 -28.09 -26.20 -8.82
N ILE A 274 -27.42 -25.40 -9.67
CA ILE A 274 -27.39 -23.93 -9.69
C ILE A 274 -28.81 -23.37 -9.50
N GLU A 275 -29.05 -22.64 -8.40
CA GLU A 275 -30.27 -21.81 -8.26
C GLU A 275 -30.24 -20.71 -9.34
N ASN A 276 -31.33 -20.61 -10.09
CA ASN A 276 -31.51 -19.68 -11.21
C ASN A 276 -31.34 -18.22 -10.75
N ILE A 277 -30.50 -17.44 -11.45
CA ILE A 277 -30.17 -16.03 -11.14
C ILE A 277 -31.43 -15.15 -10.97
N SER A 278 -32.52 -15.46 -11.68
CA SER A 278 -33.81 -14.77 -11.54
C SER A 278 -34.41 -14.91 -10.12
N THR A 279 -34.19 -16.06 -9.47
CA THR A 279 -34.72 -16.36 -8.14
C THR A 279 -33.97 -15.59 -7.05
N LEU A 280 -32.65 -15.42 -7.21
CA LEU A 280 -31.82 -14.59 -6.34
C LEU A 280 -32.17 -13.11 -6.45
N ARG A 281 -32.42 -12.61 -7.67
CA ARG A 281 -32.83 -11.21 -7.91
C ARG A 281 -34.18 -10.90 -7.26
N ASN A 282 -35.13 -11.82 -7.36
CA ASN A 282 -36.44 -11.73 -6.69
C ASN A 282 -36.35 -11.81 -5.16
N LYS A 283 -35.39 -12.56 -4.60
CA LYS A 283 -35.13 -12.55 -3.15
C LYS A 283 -34.53 -11.21 -2.70
N ALA A 284 -33.57 -10.67 -3.44
CA ALA A 284 -32.92 -9.39 -3.11
C ALA A 284 -33.90 -8.19 -3.17
N GLN A 285 -34.80 -8.15 -4.16
CA GLN A 285 -35.81 -7.09 -4.30
C GLN A 285 -36.86 -7.08 -3.17
N LYS A 286 -37.02 -8.19 -2.44
CA LYS A 286 -37.91 -8.27 -1.27
C LYS A 286 -37.29 -7.72 0.01
N ILE A 287 -35.99 -7.43 0.03
CA ILE A 287 -35.30 -6.84 1.17
C ILE A 287 -35.49 -5.32 1.11
N LYS A 288 -36.47 -4.79 1.85
CA LYS A 288 -36.66 -3.35 2.00
C LYS A 288 -35.56 -2.76 2.90
N ALA A 289 -35.14 -1.53 2.64
CA ALA A 289 -34.25 -0.79 3.53
C ALA A 289 -34.87 -0.72 4.93
N THR A 290 -34.22 -1.32 5.91
CA THR A 290 -34.67 -1.26 7.31
C THR A 290 -34.38 0.14 7.82
N GLY A 291 -35.41 0.99 7.89
CA GLY A 291 -35.37 2.22 8.68
C GLY A 291 -34.83 1.89 10.08
N GLY A 292 -33.69 2.48 10.42
CA GLY A 292 -32.86 2.03 11.55
C GLY A 292 -33.56 2.19 12.90
N LYS A 293 -33.48 1.15 13.74
CA LYS A 293 -33.67 1.26 15.19
C LYS A 293 -32.29 1.22 15.86
N PRO A 294 -32.12 1.84 17.06
CA PRO A 294 -30.86 1.78 17.80
C PRO A 294 -30.46 0.32 18.09
N CYS A 295 -29.21 -0.04 17.82
CA CYS A 295 -28.70 -1.39 18.03
C CYS A 295 -28.64 -1.74 19.53
N GLY A 296 -29.09 -2.95 19.89
CA GLY A 296 -28.92 -3.49 21.25
C GLY A 296 -27.46 -3.92 21.51
N LYS A 297 -27.10 -4.10 22.79
CA LYS A 297 -25.74 -4.45 23.25
C LYS A 297 -25.15 -5.76 22.67
N THR A 298 -25.93 -6.55 21.92
CA THR A 298 -25.54 -7.82 21.31
C THR A 298 -25.60 -7.81 19.77
N THR A 299 -26.01 -6.72 19.12
CA THR A 299 -26.41 -6.73 17.70
C THR A 299 -25.32 -6.35 16.70
N SER A 300 -24.02 -6.52 17.01
CA SER A 300 -22.93 -6.18 16.05
C SER A 300 -21.90 -7.29 15.76
N GLN A 301 -22.22 -8.57 15.98
CA GLN A 301 -21.18 -9.63 15.95
C GLN A 301 -21.28 -10.67 14.80
N GLY A 302 -22.29 -10.63 13.94
CA GLY A 302 -22.33 -11.47 12.72
C GLY A 302 -23.19 -10.76 11.71
N PHE A 303 -22.75 -10.42 10.50
CA PHE A 303 -22.70 -11.36 9.37
C PHE A 303 -21.72 -10.90 8.25
N LYS A 304 -20.80 -9.97 8.53
CA LYS A 304 -19.80 -9.49 7.53
C LYS A 304 -18.36 -9.40 8.05
N VAL A 305 -18.08 -10.04 9.19
CA VAL A 305 -16.70 -10.19 9.68
C VAL A 305 -16.26 -11.60 9.30
N ARG A 306 -15.22 -11.73 8.45
CA ARG A 306 -14.63 -13.04 8.14
C ARG A 306 -14.35 -13.77 9.48
N LYS A 307 -14.83 -15.01 9.65
CA LYS A 307 -14.52 -15.88 10.81
C LYS A 307 -13.08 -16.40 10.70
N ASN A 308 -12.32 -16.36 11.78
CA ASN A 308 -10.90 -16.71 11.82
C ASN A 308 -10.77 -18.16 12.31
N ASP A 309 -10.42 -19.09 11.43
CA ASP A 309 -10.24 -20.51 11.76
C ASP A 309 -8.76 -20.92 11.83
N GLY A 310 -7.83 -19.97 11.76
CA GLY A 310 -6.39 -20.23 11.88
C GLY A 310 -5.68 -20.60 10.57
N SER A 311 -6.40 -20.67 9.44
CA SER A 311 -5.82 -21.04 8.12
C SER A 311 -5.88 -19.91 7.09
N ARG A 312 -5.63 -18.66 7.52
CA ARG A 312 -5.85 -17.50 6.65
C ARG A 312 -4.64 -17.16 5.79
N PHE A 313 -4.85 -17.27 4.49
CA PHE A 313 -4.07 -16.55 3.51
C PHE A 313 -4.18 -15.04 3.73
N VAL A 314 -3.04 -14.33 3.65
CA VAL A 314 -2.99 -12.87 3.71
C VAL A 314 -2.49 -12.34 2.38
N GLY A 315 -3.34 -11.55 1.71
CA GLY A 315 -3.05 -10.94 0.41
C GLY A 315 -2.94 -9.42 0.53
N ALA A 316 -1.84 -8.80 0.13
CA ALA A 316 -1.67 -7.34 0.19
C ALA A 316 -1.25 -6.72 -1.15
N PHE A 317 -1.71 -5.50 -1.41
CA PHE A 317 -1.36 -4.70 -2.58
C PHE A 317 -0.74 -3.40 -2.09
N CYS A 318 0.55 -3.26 -2.30
CA CYS A 318 1.39 -2.20 -1.77
C CYS A 318 1.62 -1.11 -2.84
N GLN A 319 2.00 0.08 -2.38
CA GLN A 319 2.39 1.18 -3.26
C GLN A 319 3.86 1.10 -3.66
N SER A 320 4.15 1.54 -4.87
CA SER A 320 5.49 1.87 -5.35
C SER A 320 5.60 3.40 -5.50
N ASN A 321 6.29 3.88 -6.53
CA ASN A 321 6.38 5.27 -6.98
C ASN A 321 5.08 5.75 -7.65
N VAL A 322 4.12 6.18 -6.83
CA VAL A 322 2.75 6.47 -7.28
C VAL A 322 2.44 7.95 -7.52
N GLY A 323 3.37 8.87 -7.25
CA GLY A 323 3.12 10.31 -7.10
C GLY A 323 2.29 10.99 -8.19
N ASP A 324 2.48 10.61 -9.45
CA ASP A 324 1.80 11.15 -10.63
C ASP A 324 0.92 10.11 -11.35
N VAL A 325 0.63 8.94 -10.75
CA VAL A 325 -0.19 7.89 -11.36
C VAL A 325 -1.60 7.86 -10.76
N THR A 326 -2.62 8.13 -11.57
CA THR A 326 -4.04 8.08 -11.18
C THR A 326 -4.74 6.81 -11.66
N PRO A 327 -5.67 6.21 -10.88
CA PRO A 327 -6.54 5.12 -11.34
C PRO A 327 -7.68 5.61 -12.27
N ASN A 328 -7.84 6.92 -12.47
CA ASN A 328 -8.90 7.52 -13.26
C ASN A 328 -8.56 7.49 -14.76
N VAL A 329 -8.49 6.27 -15.30
CA VAL A 329 -7.88 5.97 -16.61
C VAL A 329 -8.63 6.47 -17.83
N LEU A 330 -9.85 7.00 -17.72
CA LEU A 330 -10.53 7.61 -18.87
C LEU A 330 -9.98 8.99 -19.20
N GLY A 331 -9.17 9.58 -18.31
CA GLY A 331 -8.63 10.94 -18.44
C GLY A 331 -9.42 11.98 -17.64
N ALA A 332 -8.96 13.23 -17.73
CA ALA A 332 -9.55 14.36 -17.02
C ALA A 332 -10.39 15.23 -17.96
N PHE A 333 -11.59 15.59 -17.51
CA PHE A 333 -12.56 16.33 -18.31
C PHE A 333 -13.23 17.42 -17.50
N CYS A 334 -13.60 18.49 -18.19
CA CYS A 334 -14.40 19.57 -17.67
C CYS A 334 -15.81 19.09 -17.35
N THR A 335 -16.26 19.30 -16.11
CA THR A 335 -17.58 18.87 -15.63
C THR A 335 -18.73 19.67 -16.25
N ASP A 336 -18.48 20.89 -16.70
CA ASP A 336 -19.44 21.80 -17.32
C ASP A 336 -19.67 21.55 -18.82
N THR A 337 -18.59 21.28 -19.57
CA THR A 337 -18.61 21.17 -21.04
C THR A 337 -18.38 19.75 -21.55
N GLY A 338 -17.85 18.85 -20.71
CA GLY A 338 -17.45 17.50 -21.10
C GLY A 338 -16.18 17.41 -21.95
N LYS A 339 -15.54 18.54 -22.26
CA LYS A 339 -14.27 18.58 -23.03
C LYS A 339 -13.08 18.13 -22.18
N PRO A 340 -11.98 17.64 -22.79
CA PRO A 340 -10.73 17.40 -22.07
C PRO A 340 -10.25 18.66 -21.34
N CYS A 341 -9.65 18.50 -20.17
CA CYS A 341 -9.05 19.62 -19.44
C CYS A 341 -7.83 20.20 -20.16
N ASP A 342 -7.42 21.39 -19.75
CA ASP A 342 -6.12 21.94 -20.14
C ASP A 342 -4.97 21.01 -19.73
N PHE A 343 -4.04 20.76 -20.66
CA PHE A 343 -2.95 19.80 -20.49
C PHE A 343 -1.88 20.25 -19.49
N ASN A 344 -1.61 21.56 -19.40
CA ASN A 344 -0.55 22.09 -18.56
C ASN A 344 -1.04 22.39 -17.15
N HIS A 345 -2.25 22.92 -17.03
CA HIS A 345 -2.78 23.50 -15.81
C HIS A 345 -3.87 22.65 -15.15
N SER A 346 -4.36 21.60 -15.83
CA SER A 346 -5.48 20.78 -15.35
C SER A 346 -6.69 21.62 -14.97
N SER A 347 -7.07 22.57 -15.82
CA SER A 347 -8.14 23.53 -15.58
C SER A 347 -9.12 23.60 -16.75
N CYS A 348 -10.29 24.19 -16.50
CA CYS A 348 -11.33 24.42 -17.48
C CYS A 348 -11.76 25.88 -17.41
N ASN A 349 -11.48 26.64 -18.48
CA ASN A 349 -11.65 28.10 -18.48
C ASN A 349 -10.92 28.79 -17.31
N GLY A 350 -9.74 28.28 -16.94
CA GLY A 350 -8.95 28.78 -15.81
C GLY A 350 -9.46 28.37 -14.42
N ASN A 351 -10.45 27.48 -14.35
CA ASN A 351 -10.97 26.93 -13.09
C ASN A 351 -10.54 25.45 -12.95
N ASP A 352 -9.67 25.18 -11.98
CA ASP A 352 -9.18 23.85 -11.61
C ASP A 352 -10.29 22.95 -11.06
N GLN A 353 -11.25 23.52 -10.32
CA GLN A 353 -12.34 22.78 -9.69
C GLN A 353 -13.30 22.08 -10.68
N LEU A 354 -13.30 22.54 -11.93
CA LEU A 354 -14.11 21.95 -12.99
C LEU A 354 -13.41 20.77 -13.69
N CYS A 355 -12.09 20.60 -13.50
CA CYS A 355 -11.33 19.55 -14.15
C CYS A 355 -11.24 18.30 -13.28
N VAL A 356 -11.96 17.23 -13.65
CA VAL A 356 -12.04 16.01 -12.84
C VAL A 356 -11.69 14.78 -13.66
N GLY A 357 -10.82 13.93 -13.09
CA GLY A 357 -10.45 12.61 -13.59
C GLY A 357 -11.62 11.64 -13.53
N ARG A 358 -11.76 10.79 -14.56
CA ARG A 358 -12.85 9.80 -14.64
C ARG A 358 -12.32 8.37 -14.60
N GLY A 359 -12.81 7.60 -13.64
CA GLY A 359 -12.57 6.16 -13.55
C GLY A 359 -13.29 5.36 -14.65
N PRO A 360 -12.90 4.10 -14.87
CA PRO A 360 -13.46 3.27 -15.93
C PRO A 360 -14.95 2.91 -15.74
N GLY A 361 -15.49 3.09 -14.53
CA GLY A 361 -16.90 2.89 -14.21
C GLY A 361 -17.71 4.19 -14.19
N TYR A 362 -17.15 5.33 -14.61
CA TYR A 362 -17.79 6.64 -14.51
C TYR A 362 -19.23 6.65 -15.06
N PRO A 363 -20.20 7.26 -14.34
CA PRO A 363 -20.03 8.06 -13.12
C PRO A 363 -20.03 7.25 -11.80
N ASP A 364 -19.98 5.92 -11.85
CA ASP A 364 -19.97 5.06 -10.66
C ASP A 364 -18.54 4.83 -10.14
N GLU A 365 -18.19 5.49 -9.03
CA GLU A 365 -16.90 5.37 -8.35
C GLU A 365 -16.68 4.00 -7.70
N ILE A 366 -17.75 3.33 -7.25
CA ILE A 366 -17.67 1.99 -6.65
C ILE A 366 -17.36 0.98 -7.76
N LEU A 367 -18.00 1.13 -8.92
CA LEU A 367 -17.68 0.34 -10.10
C LEU A 367 -16.25 0.62 -10.60
N SER A 368 -15.83 1.88 -10.61
CA SER A 368 -14.45 2.26 -10.98
C SER A 368 -13.43 1.60 -10.05
N THR A 369 -13.67 1.68 -8.74
CA THR A 369 -12.86 1.04 -7.68
C THR A 369 -12.78 -0.46 -7.89
N LYS A 370 -13.91 -1.10 -8.19
CA LYS A 370 -13.97 -2.53 -8.48
C LYS A 370 -13.12 -2.87 -9.71
N ILE A 371 -13.32 -2.19 -10.84
CA ILE A 371 -12.61 -2.48 -12.10
C ILE A 371 -11.09 -2.32 -11.95
N ILE A 372 -10.62 -1.23 -11.32
CA ILE A 372 -9.18 -1.02 -11.10
C ILE A 372 -8.62 -2.03 -10.08
N GLY A 373 -9.41 -2.41 -9.08
CA GLY A 373 -9.05 -3.50 -8.16
C GLY A 373 -8.97 -4.86 -8.86
N GLU A 374 -9.90 -5.17 -9.77
CA GLU A 374 -9.90 -6.41 -10.57
C GLU A 374 -8.68 -6.49 -11.48
N ARG A 375 -8.32 -5.41 -12.20
CA ARG A 375 -7.11 -5.38 -13.05
C ARG A 375 -5.84 -5.71 -12.26
N GLN A 376 -5.68 -5.13 -11.08
CA GLN A 376 -4.56 -5.44 -10.18
C GLN A 376 -4.63 -6.90 -9.68
N PHE A 377 -5.80 -7.34 -9.23
CA PHE A 377 -6.00 -8.70 -8.73
C PHE A 377 -5.72 -9.77 -9.79
N GLU A 378 -6.22 -9.60 -11.02
CA GLU A 378 -6.05 -10.55 -12.11
C GLU A 378 -4.57 -10.76 -12.43
N LYS A 379 -3.81 -9.67 -12.54
CA LYS A 379 -2.35 -9.75 -12.73
C LYS A 379 -1.66 -10.41 -11.54
N ALA A 380 -2.03 -10.06 -10.30
CA ALA A 380 -1.47 -10.70 -9.12
C ALA A 380 -1.78 -12.22 -9.07
N MET A 381 -2.99 -12.63 -9.44
CA MET A 381 -3.39 -14.03 -9.52
C MET A 381 -2.58 -14.79 -10.58
N GLU A 382 -2.37 -14.20 -11.75
CA GLU A 382 -1.53 -14.75 -12.83
C GLU A 382 -0.08 -14.93 -12.35
N LEU A 383 0.51 -13.88 -11.78
CA LEU A 383 1.88 -13.89 -11.26
C LEU A 383 2.05 -14.90 -10.12
N PHE A 384 1.07 -14.97 -9.21
CA PHE A 384 1.05 -15.92 -8.11
C PHE A 384 0.93 -17.38 -8.57
N SER A 385 0.16 -17.64 -9.63
CA SER A 385 -0.04 -19.00 -10.16
C SER A 385 1.14 -19.49 -10.99
N SER A 386 1.94 -18.56 -11.53
CA SER A 386 3.10 -18.84 -12.39
C SER A 386 4.45 -18.57 -11.73
N ALA A 387 4.48 -18.15 -10.47
CA ALA A 387 5.72 -17.87 -9.75
C ALA A 387 6.58 -19.13 -9.61
N THR A 388 7.82 -19.06 -10.06
CA THR A 388 8.80 -20.16 -9.98
C THR A 388 10.17 -19.72 -9.50
N ASN A 389 10.47 -18.42 -9.51
CA ASN A 389 11.80 -17.92 -9.14
C ASN A 389 11.93 -17.87 -7.62
N PRO A 390 12.81 -18.69 -7.00
CA PRO A 390 13.04 -18.63 -5.57
C PRO A 390 13.80 -17.34 -5.20
N LEU A 391 13.44 -16.76 -4.06
CA LEU A 391 14.22 -15.73 -3.40
C LEU A 391 14.99 -16.37 -2.23
N SER A 392 16.31 -16.30 -2.27
CA SER A 392 17.23 -16.83 -1.26
C SER A 392 18.31 -15.81 -0.91
N GLY A 393 19.04 -16.04 0.19
CA GLY A 393 20.10 -15.15 0.68
C GLY A 393 19.88 -14.68 2.12
N LYS A 394 20.84 -13.92 2.64
CA LYS A 394 20.78 -13.39 4.01
C LYS A 394 19.80 -12.23 4.12
N ILE A 395 19.14 -12.13 5.27
CA ILE A 395 18.29 -10.99 5.61
C ILE A 395 19.18 -9.87 6.12
N ASP A 396 19.09 -8.71 5.47
CA ASP A 396 19.80 -7.51 5.88
C ASP A 396 18.87 -6.29 5.88
N TYR A 397 19.17 -5.30 6.70
CA TYR A 397 18.37 -4.09 6.83
C TYR A 397 19.21 -2.89 7.30
N ARG A 398 18.85 -1.69 6.83
CA ARG A 398 19.52 -0.43 7.19
C ARG A 398 18.47 0.64 7.47
N HIS A 399 18.73 1.48 8.45
CA HIS A 399 17.87 2.58 8.81
C HIS A 399 18.71 3.79 9.26
N ALA A 400 18.27 4.98 8.88
CA ALA A 400 18.84 6.23 9.36
C ALA A 400 17.75 7.30 9.51
N TYR A 401 17.82 8.05 10.60
CA TYR A 401 17.13 9.34 10.67
C TYR A 401 18.03 10.40 10.08
N ILE A 402 17.56 11.05 9.01
CA ILE A 402 18.31 12.07 8.28
C ILE A 402 17.57 13.40 8.42
N ASN A 403 18.32 14.45 8.74
CA ASN A 403 17.77 15.80 8.73
C ASN A 403 17.74 16.36 7.31
N PHE A 404 16.55 16.44 6.72
CA PHE A 404 16.34 16.89 5.33
C PHE A 404 16.37 18.41 5.16
N THR A 405 16.51 19.21 6.23
CA THR A 405 16.46 20.68 6.15
C THR A 405 17.62 21.31 5.38
N SER A 406 18.78 20.64 5.31
CA SER A 406 19.99 21.21 4.68
C SER A 406 21.02 20.14 4.29
N ILE A 407 20.58 19.09 3.59
CA ILE A 407 21.46 18.05 3.06
C ILE A 407 22.26 18.63 1.89
N GLU A 408 23.56 18.41 1.88
CA GLU A 408 24.42 18.72 0.73
C GLU A 408 24.26 17.66 -0.35
N VAL A 409 23.96 18.11 -1.57
CA VAL A 409 23.74 17.26 -2.74
C VAL A 409 24.73 17.68 -3.82
N GLN A 410 25.62 16.75 -4.19
CA GLN A 410 26.56 16.96 -5.28
C GLN A 410 25.87 16.66 -6.62
N LEU A 411 25.72 17.68 -7.47
CA LEU A 411 25.10 17.55 -8.79
C LEU A 411 26.12 17.13 -9.87
N ASN A 412 27.36 17.60 -9.73
CA ASN A 412 28.51 17.24 -10.55
C ASN A 412 29.81 17.54 -9.78
N GLU A 413 30.97 17.31 -10.38
CA GLU A 413 32.28 17.50 -9.72
C GLU A 413 32.49 18.91 -9.12
N SER A 414 31.84 19.93 -9.69
CA SER A 414 32.04 21.34 -9.32
C SER A 414 30.87 21.98 -8.58
N THR A 415 29.69 21.35 -8.59
CA THR A 415 28.44 21.95 -8.10
C THR A 415 27.86 21.14 -6.95
N VAL A 416 27.87 21.75 -5.77
CA VAL A 416 27.18 21.24 -4.58
C VAL A 416 26.04 22.21 -4.24
N VAL A 417 24.84 21.67 -4.12
CA VAL A 417 23.64 22.42 -3.70
C VAL A 417 23.15 21.90 -2.35
N LYS A 418 22.15 22.56 -1.77
CA LYS A 418 21.53 22.16 -0.50
C LYS A 418 20.03 21.94 -0.67
N THR A 419 19.49 20.96 0.04
CA THR A 419 18.03 20.90 0.25
C THR A 419 17.56 22.10 1.07
N CYS A 420 16.26 22.39 0.98
CA CYS A 420 15.63 23.49 1.68
C CYS A 420 14.80 23.00 2.88
N PRO A 421 14.53 23.86 3.88
CA PRO A 421 13.40 23.65 4.78
C PRO A 421 12.10 23.40 4.00
N ALA A 422 11.21 22.60 4.57
CA ALA A 422 9.95 22.25 3.92
C ALA A 422 9.08 23.50 3.66
N ALA A 423 8.66 23.66 2.41
CA ALA A 423 7.72 24.68 1.96
C ALA A 423 6.76 24.08 0.93
N VAL A 424 5.56 24.62 0.82
CA VAL A 424 4.56 24.22 -0.18
C VAL A 424 4.30 25.39 -1.14
N GLY A 425 4.34 25.12 -2.44
CA GLY A 425 4.10 26.12 -3.49
C GLY A 425 2.61 26.29 -3.81
N ALA A 426 2.28 27.26 -4.69
CA ALA A 426 0.90 27.56 -5.10
C ALA A 426 0.15 26.33 -5.65
N GLY A 427 0.82 25.51 -6.47
CA GLY A 427 0.25 24.29 -7.04
C GLY A 427 -0.20 23.24 -6.01
N PHE A 428 0.25 23.32 -4.75
CA PHE A 428 -0.30 22.49 -3.67
C PHE A 428 -1.79 22.78 -3.43
N ALA A 429 -2.17 24.06 -3.48
CA ALA A 429 -3.55 24.48 -3.23
C ALA A 429 -4.50 24.16 -4.39
N ALA A 430 -3.98 23.95 -5.61
CA ALA A 430 -4.76 23.53 -6.78
C ALA A 430 -5.24 22.06 -6.71
N GLY A 431 -4.65 21.24 -5.84
CA GLY A 431 -4.93 19.81 -5.79
C GLY A 431 -4.53 19.10 -7.08
N THR A 432 -5.29 18.08 -7.48
CA THR A 432 -5.06 17.36 -8.75
C THR A 432 -6.38 17.04 -9.45
N THR A 433 -6.32 16.45 -10.64
CA THR A 433 -7.51 15.96 -11.34
C THR A 433 -8.26 14.86 -10.58
N ASP A 434 -7.62 14.15 -9.64
CA ASP A 434 -8.29 13.16 -8.78
C ASP A 434 -9.14 13.79 -7.67
N GLY A 435 -8.84 15.03 -7.33
CA GLY A 435 -9.48 15.79 -6.28
C GLY A 435 -9.01 17.24 -6.36
N PRO A 436 -9.74 18.09 -7.09
CA PRO A 436 -9.38 19.49 -7.23
C PRO A 436 -9.36 20.21 -5.88
N GLY A 437 -8.49 21.20 -5.79
CA GLY A 437 -8.24 21.95 -4.57
C GLY A 437 -9.12 23.20 -4.44
N VAL A 438 -8.47 24.28 -4.04
CA VAL A 438 -9.10 25.57 -3.74
C VAL A 438 -9.18 26.40 -5.02
N PHE A 439 -10.37 26.94 -5.29
CA PHE A 439 -10.61 27.85 -6.40
C PHE A 439 -9.58 28.97 -6.47
N GLY A 440 -9.12 29.26 -7.69
CA GLY A 440 -8.18 30.35 -7.97
C GLY A 440 -6.73 29.90 -8.11
N PHE A 441 -6.39 28.69 -7.65
CA PHE A 441 -5.08 28.08 -7.90
C PHE A 441 -5.12 27.16 -9.12
N GLN A 442 -4.02 27.07 -9.85
CA GLN A 442 -3.86 26.10 -10.93
C GLN A 442 -2.56 25.30 -10.75
N GLN A 443 -2.56 24.08 -11.30
CA GLN A 443 -1.31 23.34 -11.40
C GLN A 443 -0.36 24.08 -12.35
N GLY A 444 0.94 24.04 -12.06
CA GLY A 444 1.95 24.76 -12.85
C GLY A 444 2.10 26.25 -12.53
N ASP A 445 1.34 26.79 -11.58
CA ASP A 445 1.55 28.17 -11.10
C ASP A 445 2.96 28.32 -10.49
N THR A 446 3.73 29.25 -11.04
CA THR A 446 5.11 29.58 -10.59
C THR A 446 5.16 30.82 -9.71
N GLU A 447 4.07 31.58 -9.66
CA GLU A 447 3.91 32.79 -8.85
C GLU A 447 2.56 32.74 -8.11
N VAL A 448 2.49 33.34 -6.92
CA VAL A 448 1.23 33.49 -6.18
C VAL A 448 0.63 34.85 -6.53
N CYS A 449 -0.54 34.87 -7.17
CA CYS A 449 -1.27 36.11 -7.41
C CYS A 449 -1.71 36.72 -6.06
N THR A 450 -1.16 37.87 -5.69
CA THR A 450 -1.39 38.53 -4.38
C THR A 450 -2.83 38.99 -4.15
N TRP A 451 -3.71 38.98 -5.17
CA TRP A 451 -5.14 39.30 -5.04
C TRP A 451 -6.00 38.08 -4.63
N GLN A 452 -5.42 36.89 -4.51
CA GLN A 452 -6.10 35.63 -4.15
C GLN A 452 -5.89 35.20 -2.68
N LEU A 453 -5.04 35.91 -1.94
CA LEU A 453 -4.87 35.81 -0.48
C LEU A 453 -5.74 36.87 0.21
#